data_AF-A0A257S2E2-F1
#
_entry.id   AF-A0A257S2E2-F1
#
_cell.length_a   1.000
_cell.length_b   1.000
_cell.length_c   1.000
_cell.angle_alpha   90.00
_cell.angle_beta   90.00
_cell.angle_gamma   90.00
#
_symmetry.space_group_name_H-M   'P 1'
#
loop_
_entity.id
_entity.type
_entity.pdbx_description
1 polymer ?
#
loop_
_entity_poly.entity_id
_entity_poly.type
_entity_poly.pdbx_seq_one_letter_code
_entity_poly.pdbx_strand_id
1 'polypeptide(L)'
;SPLLAARTWIDDCYKAPTAEAILAALEARAEPAAREAATTIRRMSPTSVKLSLRLVRAARGDAKVETAIDREFRVAVRCVAAHDFVEGVRAQLVDKDRNPRWQPATLEAVDDDALDPYFAPLGADELGLDALTT
;
A
#
# COMPACT_ATOMS: atom_id res chain seq x y z
N SER A 1 5.14 -3.99 25.97
CA SER A 1 4.12 -3.79 24.92
C SER A 1 4.13 -5.00 24.00
N PRO A 2 2.97 -5.60 23.67
CA PRO A 2 2.88 -6.70 22.69
C PRO A 2 3.57 -6.38 21.37
N LEU A 3 3.51 -5.13 20.91
CA LEU A 3 4.19 -4.68 19.69
C LEU A 3 5.72 -4.76 19.81
N LEU A 4 6.28 -4.34 20.95
CA LEU A 4 7.74 -4.42 21.18
C LEU A 4 8.22 -5.88 21.23
N ALA A 5 7.41 -6.79 21.76
CA ALA A 5 7.73 -8.23 21.78
C ALA A 5 7.71 -8.84 20.36
N ALA A 6 6.88 -8.30 19.46
CA ALA A 6 6.77 -8.72 18.07
C ALA A 6 7.85 -8.11 17.14
N ARG A 7 8.61 -7.13 17.64
CA ARG A 7 9.53 -6.31 16.83
C ARG A 7 10.45 -7.12 15.93
N THR A 8 11.09 -8.17 16.46
CA THR A 8 12.08 -8.94 15.71
C THR A 8 11.51 -9.52 14.43
N TRP A 9 10.37 -10.22 14.50
CA TRP A 9 9.79 -10.83 13.30
C TRP A 9 9.16 -9.79 12.38
N ILE A 10 8.63 -8.68 12.91
CA ILE A 10 8.11 -7.57 12.11
C ILE A 10 9.23 -6.95 11.28
N ASP A 11 10.32 -6.54 11.94
CA ASP A 11 11.47 -5.91 11.30
C ASP A 11 12.09 -6.87 10.27
N ASP A 12 12.20 -8.16 10.60
CA ASP A 12 12.75 -9.18 9.69
C ASP A 12 11.90 -9.44 8.45
N CYS A 13 10.58 -9.42 8.55
CA CYS A 13 9.71 -9.68 7.40
C CYS A 13 9.52 -8.43 6.54
N TYR A 14 9.23 -7.28 7.15
CA TYR A 14 8.90 -6.04 6.42
C TYR A 14 10.11 -5.29 5.86
N LYS A 15 11.35 -5.73 6.14
CA LYS A 15 12.56 -5.20 5.49
C LYS A 15 12.73 -5.65 4.02
N ALA A 16 12.05 -6.72 3.61
CA ALA A 16 12.18 -7.26 2.25
C ALA A 16 11.73 -6.22 1.20
N PRO A 17 12.29 -6.22 -0.02
CA PRO A 17 12.14 -5.15 -1.01
C PRO A 17 10.87 -5.22 -1.86
N THR A 18 10.04 -6.25 -1.77
CA THR A 18 8.80 -6.36 -2.54
C THR A 18 7.66 -6.90 -1.67
N ALA A 19 6.41 -6.68 -2.07
CA ALA A 19 5.25 -7.15 -1.30
C ALA A 19 5.21 -8.69 -1.27
N GLU A 20 5.59 -9.33 -2.38
CA GLU A 20 5.72 -10.77 -2.55
C GLU A 20 6.78 -11.34 -1.61
N ALA A 21 7.95 -10.69 -1.51
CA ALA A 21 9.00 -11.12 -0.60
C ALA A 21 8.61 -10.95 0.88
N ILE A 22 7.86 -9.88 1.20
CA ILE A 22 7.29 -9.68 2.54
C ILE A 22 6.29 -10.81 2.87
N LEU A 23 5.39 -11.16 1.94
CA LEU A 23 4.45 -12.26 2.12
C LEU A 23 5.17 -13.60 2.34
N ALA A 24 6.14 -13.92 1.49
CA ALA A 24 6.93 -15.14 1.63
C ALA A 24 7.64 -15.20 2.99
N ALA A 25 8.21 -14.08 3.45
CA ALA A 25 8.86 -14.00 4.75
C ALA A 25 7.87 -14.21 5.90
N LEU A 26 6.69 -13.57 5.85
CA LEU A 26 5.63 -13.71 6.86
C LEU A 26 5.08 -15.14 6.92
N GLU A 27 4.90 -15.79 5.78
CA GLU A 27 4.37 -17.16 5.69
C GLU A 27 5.33 -18.21 6.24
N ALA A 28 6.64 -17.96 6.13
CA ALA A 28 7.68 -18.83 6.67
C ALA A 28 7.83 -18.73 8.20
N ARG A 29 7.17 -17.77 8.86
CA ARG A 29 7.24 -17.58 10.32
C ARG A 29 6.39 -18.59 11.08
N ALA A 30 6.90 -19.03 12.24
CA ALA A 30 6.15 -19.89 13.16
C ALA A 30 5.06 -19.09 13.89
N GLU A 31 5.31 -17.80 14.13
CA GLU A 31 4.42 -16.88 14.83
C GLU A 31 3.03 -16.81 14.16
N PRO A 32 1.94 -17.13 14.87
CA PRO A 32 0.59 -17.06 14.31
C PRO A 32 0.24 -15.66 13.78
N ALA A 33 0.66 -14.61 14.49
CA ALA A 33 0.42 -13.23 14.09
C ALA A 33 1.07 -12.86 12.74
N ALA A 34 2.23 -13.42 12.41
CA ALA A 34 2.88 -13.20 11.13
C ALA A 34 2.09 -13.84 9.97
N ARG A 35 1.61 -15.08 10.18
CA ARG A 35 0.77 -15.79 9.20
C ARG A 35 -0.61 -15.14 9.02
N GLU A 36 -1.17 -14.58 10.09
CA GLU A 36 -2.39 -13.77 10.04
C GLU A 36 -2.19 -12.47 9.25
N ALA A 37 -1.05 -11.79 9.43
CA ALA A 37 -0.70 -10.62 8.65
C ALA A 37 -0.58 -10.95 7.14
N ALA A 38 0.07 -12.06 6.78
CA ALA A 38 0.12 -12.53 5.39
C ALA A 38 -1.28 -12.80 4.82
N THR A 39 -2.13 -13.49 5.58
CA THR A 39 -3.53 -13.76 5.21
C THR A 39 -4.32 -12.48 4.98
N THR A 40 -4.11 -11.48 5.84
CA THR A 40 -4.75 -10.17 5.72
C THR A 40 -4.29 -9.46 4.45
N ILE A 41 -2.98 -9.38 4.20
CA ILE A 41 -2.42 -8.74 3.01
C ILE A 41 -2.96 -9.40 1.73
N ARG A 42 -3.04 -10.73 1.67
CA ARG A 42 -3.60 -11.46 0.51
C ARG A 42 -5.06 -11.14 0.19
N ARG A 43 -5.82 -10.60 1.13
CA ARG A 43 -7.23 -10.22 0.92
C ARG A 43 -7.41 -8.78 0.46
N MET A 44 -6.36 -7.96 0.53
CA MET A 44 -6.41 -6.56 0.13
C MET A 44 -6.23 -6.41 -1.39
N SER A 45 -6.55 -5.22 -1.92
CA SER A 45 -6.22 -4.88 -3.32
C SER A 45 -4.70 -5.02 -3.54
N PRO A 46 -4.26 -5.84 -4.50
CA PRO A 46 -2.84 -5.99 -4.82
C PRO A 46 -2.17 -4.66 -5.20
N THR A 47 -2.87 -3.85 -6.01
CA THR A 47 -2.42 -2.51 -6.40
C THR A 47 -2.25 -1.62 -5.17
N SER A 48 -3.23 -1.56 -4.27
CA SER A 48 -3.12 -0.76 -3.05
C SER A 48 -1.95 -1.20 -2.16
N VAL A 49 -1.74 -2.51 -1.99
CA VAL A 49 -0.61 -3.03 -1.19
C VAL A 49 0.73 -2.56 -1.74
N LYS A 50 0.95 -2.67 -3.07
CA LYS A 50 2.21 -2.21 -3.69
C LYS A 50 2.39 -0.70 -3.61
N LEU A 51 1.32 0.07 -3.86
CA LEU A 51 1.34 1.54 -3.73
C LEU A 51 1.67 1.98 -2.30
N SER A 52 1.02 1.40 -1.28
CA SER A 52 1.29 1.70 0.13
C SER A 52 2.74 1.39 0.50
N LEU A 53 3.27 0.25 0.04
CA LEU A 53 4.67 -0.11 0.29
C LEU A 53 5.65 0.89 -0.34
N ARG A 54 5.38 1.32 -1.59
CA ARG A 54 6.18 2.33 -2.28
C ARG A 54 6.12 3.69 -1.57
N LEU A 55 4.94 4.12 -1.12
CA LEU A 55 4.74 5.35 -0.35
C LEU A 55 5.53 5.36 0.95
N VAL A 56 5.39 4.31 1.77
CA VAL A 56 6.11 4.18 3.06
C VAL A 56 7.63 4.19 2.88
N ARG A 57 8.13 3.56 1.81
CA ARG A 57 9.57 3.53 1.54
C ARG A 57 10.09 4.87 1.05
N ALA A 58 9.37 5.52 0.15
CA ALA A 58 9.74 6.83 -0.37
C ALA A 58 9.78 7.88 0.76
N ALA A 59 8.85 7.81 1.72
CA ALA A 59 8.78 8.72 2.85
C ALA A 59 10.03 8.69 3.76
N ARG A 60 10.80 7.59 3.77
CA ARG A 60 12.04 7.50 4.55
C ARG A 60 13.13 8.46 4.08
N GLY A 61 13.06 8.89 2.81
CA GLY A 61 14.01 9.83 2.21
C GLY A 61 13.53 11.28 2.20
N ASP A 62 12.29 11.55 2.62
CA ASP A 62 11.74 12.90 2.58
C ASP A 62 12.27 13.72 3.77
N ALA A 63 12.64 14.98 3.49
CA ALA A 63 13.07 15.91 4.53
C ALA A 63 11.89 16.56 5.29
N LYS A 64 10.69 16.50 4.70
CA LYS A 64 9.48 17.21 5.13
C LYS A 64 8.25 16.32 5.03
N VAL A 65 7.26 16.55 5.88
CA VAL A 65 5.98 15.82 5.82
C VAL A 65 5.16 16.25 4.61
N GLU A 66 5.28 17.50 4.20
CA GLU A 66 4.61 18.10 3.05
C GLU A 66 4.94 17.37 1.75
N THR A 67 6.20 17.01 1.54
CA THR A 67 6.65 16.21 0.38
C THR A 67 5.98 14.84 0.36
N ALA A 68 5.81 14.19 1.51
CA ALA A 68 5.12 12.91 1.61
C ALA A 68 3.62 13.06 1.31
N ILE A 69 2.98 14.11 1.85
CA ILE A 69 1.55 14.39 1.63
C ILE A 69 1.27 14.73 0.16
N ASP A 70 2.10 15.55 -0.49
CA ASP A 70 1.97 15.86 -1.92
C ASP A 70 2.04 14.57 -2.76
N ARG A 71 2.97 13.66 -2.43
CA ARG A 71 3.09 12.36 -3.11
C ARG A 71 1.88 11.45 -2.83
N GLU A 72 1.39 11.39 -1.60
CA GLU A 72 0.21 10.62 -1.22
C GLU A 72 -1.06 11.14 -1.91
N PHE A 73 -1.18 12.46 -2.06
CA PHE A 73 -2.31 13.08 -2.73
C PHE A 73 -2.44 12.63 -4.19
N ARG A 74 -1.33 12.62 -4.93
CA ARG A 74 -1.28 12.10 -6.32
C ARG A 74 -1.80 10.68 -6.43
N VAL A 75 -1.37 9.83 -5.50
CA VAL A 75 -1.76 8.41 -5.46
C VAL A 75 -3.24 8.29 -5.09
N ALA A 76 -3.70 9.03 -4.07
CA ALA A 76 -5.07 8.99 -3.59
C ALA A 76 -6.09 9.39 -4.67
N VAL A 77 -5.84 10.49 -5.39
CA VAL A 77 -6.72 10.98 -6.46
C VAL A 77 -6.91 9.91 -7.55
N ARG A 78 -5.82 9.25 -7.95
CA ARG A 78 -5.86 8.18 -8.97
C ARG A 78 -6.47 6.88 -8.45
N CYS A 79 -6.26 6.55 -7.18
CA CYS A 79 -6.91 5.41 -6.54
C CYS A 79 -8.44 5.58 -6.53
N VAL A 80 -8.96 6.76 -6.21
CA VAL A 80 -10.42 7.03 -6.20
C VAL A 80 -11.05 6.81 -7.57
N ALA A 81 -10.32 7.10 -8.65
CA ALA A 81 -10.76 6.86 -10.02
C ALA A 81 -10.56 5.40 -10.49
N ALA A 82 -9.84 4.57 -9.74
CA ALA A 82 -9.51 3.21 -10.12
C ALA A 82 -10.60 2.19 -9.74
N HIS A 83 -10.60 1.07 -10.46
CA HIS A 83 -11.53 -0.05 -10.24
C HIS A 83 -11.61 -0.49 -8.77
N ASP A 84 -10.46 -0.75 -8.15
CA ASP A 84 -10.39 -1.37 -6.81
C ASP A 84 -10.94 -0.48 -5.70
N PHE A 85 -10.96 0.85 -5.86
CA PHE A 85 -11.61 1.71 -4.88
C PHE A 85 -13.12 1.50 -4.88
N VAL A 86 -13.74 1.55 -6.06
CA VAL A 86 -15.19 1.33 -6.23
C VAL A 86 -15.58 -0.08 -5.78
N GLU A 87 -14.80 -1.10 -6.18
CA GLU A 87 -15.05 -2.49 -5.80
C GLU A 87 -14.88 -2.71 -4.29
N GLY A 88 -13.88 -2.08 -3.67
CA GLY A 88 -13.68 -2.16 -2.23
C GLY A 88 -14.84 -1.53 -1.46
N VAL A 89 -15.32 -0.37 -1.90
CA VAL A 89 -16.51 0.28 -1.34
C VAL A 89 -17.74 -0.60 -1.51
N ARG A 90 -17.93 -1.21 -2.69
CA ARG A 90 -19.04 -2.14 -2.95
C ARG A 90 -19.01 -3.30 -1.97
N ALA A 91 -17.90 -4.03 -1.91
CA ALA A 91 -17.74 -5.24 -1.11
C ALA A 91 -17.84 -4.99 0.40
N GLN A 92 -17.36 -3.83 0.88
CA GLN A 92 -17.28 -3.52 2.30
C GLN A 92 -18.49 -2.75 2.84
N LEU A 93 -19.05 -1.82 2.06
CA LEU A 93 -20.04 -0.85 2.55
C LEU A 93 -21.40 -0.96 1.85
N VAL A 94 -21.44 -1.25 0.56
CA VAL A 94 -22.70 -1.33 -0.20
C VAL A 94 -23.33 -2.71 -0.01
N ASP A 95 -22.77 -3.72 -0.66
CA ASP A 95 -23.27 -5.10 -0.67
C ASP A 95 -22.87 -5.85 0.61
N LYS A 96 -21.75 -5.45 1.24
CA LYS A 96 -21.23 -6.02 2.49
C LYS A 96 -20.93 -7.52 2.42
N ASP A 97 -20.66 -8.04 1.22
CA ASP A 97 -20.31 -9.44 0.98
C ASP A 97 -18.90 -9.80 1.47
N ARG A 98 -18.04 -8.81 1.72
CA ARG A 98 -16.62 -8.97 2.07
C ARG A 98 -15.84 -9.85 1.08
N ASN A 99 -16.27 -9.87 -0.18
CA ASN A 99 -15.70 -10.65 -1.27
C ASN A 99 -15.38 -9.76 -2.49
N PRO A 100 -14.39 -8.87 -2.35
CA PRO A 100 -14.00 -7.97 -3.43
C PRO A 100 -13.33 -8.73 -4.58
N ARG A 101 -13.58 -8.28 -5.81
CA ARG A 101 -13.03 -8.82 -7.06
C ARG A 101 -11.94 -7.91 -7.60
N TRP A 102 -10.78 -7.91 -6.95
CA TRP A 102 -9.67 -7.03 -7.30
C TRP A 102 -9.17 -7.22 -8.73
N GLN A 103 -8.71 -6.11 -9.33
CA GLN A 103 -8.11 -6.09 -10.66
C GLN A 103 -6.78 -5.29 -10.65
N PRO A 104 -5.63 -5.98 -10.80
CA PRO A 104 -5.45 -7.43 -10.91
C PRO A 104 -5.76 -8.18 -9.59
N ALA A 105 -5.97 -9.50 -9.68
CA ALA A 105 -6.43 -10.32 -8.55
C ALA A 105 -5.30 -10.79 -7.60
N THR A 106 -4.04 -10.76 -8.05
CA THR A 106 -2.87 -11.19 -7.25
C THR A 106 -1.74 -10.15 -7.32
N LEU A 107 -0.81 -10.19 -6.35
CA LEU A 107 0.33 -9.27 -6.31
C LEU A 107 1.27 -9.46 -7.49
N GLU A 108 1.51 -10.71 -7.87
CA GLU A 108 2.40 -11.10 -8.97
C GLU A 108 1.88 -10.62 -10.33
N ALA A 109 0.56 -10.35 -10.43
CA ALA A 109 -0.07 -9.83 -11.64
C ALA A 109 -0.06 -8.29 -11.71
N VAL A 110 0.37 -7.60 -10.66
CA VAL A 110 0.58 -6.15 -10.71
C VAL A 110 1.94 -5.90 -11.34
N ASP A 111 1.94 -5.29 -12.52
CA ASP A 111 3.14 -4.74 -13.14
C ASP A 111 3.62 -3.52 -12.34
N ASP A 112 4.89 -3.52 -11.94
CA ASP A 112 5.46 -2.44 -11.13
C ASP A 112 5.54 -1.13 -11.94
N ASP A 113 5.74 -1.21 -13.26
CA ASP A 113 5.77 -0.03 -14.14
C ASP A 113 4.37 0.59 -14.29
N ALA A 114 3.31 -0.24 -14.19
CA ALA A 114 1.93 0.24 -14.20
C ALA A 114 1.57 1.07 -12.94
N LEU A 115 2.44 1.10 -11.92
CA LEU A 115 2.25 1.93 -10.73
C LEU A 115 2.80 3.35 -10.92
N ASP A 116 3.74 3.58 -11.84
CA ASP A 116 4.34 4.90 -12.05
C ASP A 116 3.33 6.02 -12.34
N PRO A 117 2.27 5.80 -13.14
CA PRO A 117 1.24 6.80 -13.36
C PRO A 117 0.57 7.29 -12.08
N TYR A 118 0.51 6.49 -11.00
CA TYR A 118 -0.07 6.92 -9.71
C TYR A 118 0.73 8.05 -9.05
N PHE A 119 2.04 8.13 -9.33
CA PHE A 119 2.97 9.09 -8.73
C PHE A 119 3.25 10.30 -9.63
N ALA A 120 2.77 10.28 -10.88
CA ALA A 120 2.99 11.36 -11.83
C ALA A 120 2.40 12.69 -11.32
N PRO A 121 3.02 13.83 -11.62
CA PRO A 121 2.46 15.14 -11.27
C PRO A 121 1.02 15.31 -11.75
N LEU A 122 0.22 16.09 -11.01
CA LEU A 122 -1.15 16.43 -11.40
C LEU A 122 -1.26 17.73 -12.20
N GLY A 123 -0.12 18.39 -12.46
CA GLY A 123 -0.10 19.64 -13.21
C GLY A 123 -0.72 20.78 -12.40
N ALA A 124 -1.78 21.39 -12.92
CA ALA A 124 -2.49 22.48 -12.24
C ALA A 124 -3.27 22.03 -11.00
N ASP A 125 -3.60 20.74 -10.91
CA ASP A 125 -4.36 20.14 -9.81
C ASP A 125 -3.45 19.60 -8.69
N GLU A 126 -2.17 19.97 -8.67
CA GLU A 126 -1.24 19.57 -7.63
C GLU A 126 -1.60 20.20 -6.28
N LEU A 127 -1.43 19.46 -5.18
CA LEU A 127 -1.72 19.99 -3.84
C LEU A 127 -0.74 21.10 -3.43
N GLY A 128 0.54 20.92 -3.72
CA GLY A 128 1.56 21.97 -3.66
C GLY A 128 1.95 22.42 -2.25
N LEU A 129 1.86 21.56 -1.23
CA LEU A 129 2.20 21.94 0.15
C LEU A 129 3.69 22.28 0.31
N ASP A 130 4.58 21.57 -0.37
CA ASP A 130 6.03 21.80 -0.22
C ASP A 130 6.43 23.20 -0.70
N ALA A 131 5.78 23.69 -1.76
CA ALA A 131 6.02 25.03 -2.31
C ALA A 131 5.57 26.17 -1.38
N LEU A 132 4.62 25.90 -0.47
CA LEU A 132 4.08 26.89 0.47
C LEU A 132 4.88 27.00 1.78
N THR A 133 5.84 26.10 2.01
CA THR A 133 6.65 26.02 3.23
C THR A 133 8.11 26.44 3.02
N THR A 134 8.37 27.22 1.96
CA THR A 134 9.67 27.84 1.65
C THR A 134 9.67 29.29 2.11
#